data_AF-A0A848HV44-F1
#
_entry.id   AF-A0A848HV44-F1
#
_cell.length_a   1.000
_cell.length_b   1.000
_cell.length_c   1.000
_cell.angle_alpha   90.00
_cell.angle_beta   90.00
_cell.angle_gamma   90.00
#
_symmetry.space_group_name_H-M   'P 1'
#
loop_
_entity.id
_entity.type
_entity.pdbx_description
1 polymer ?
#
loop_
_entity_poly.entity_id
_entity_poly.type
_entity_poly.pdbx_seq_one_letter_code
_entity_poly.pdbx_strand_id
1 'polypeptide(L)'
;MAAPRLPLRPLHPFILDLRTPPTMTQIPATSAQVHPGASVAASCRLGDYVTVHAGALLGDDCEVLGFTQLWAGVRLERGVHLGPGVALEQPVDDAGAIVLGAGCRVGANATIRRGVHVGAGAVVEPGSVVAQSVPPFAIVSGAPARVTGYVEQLSPEAGGKWHNIASFPATPAVVRLGVGDVTLHRHKMVGDPRGDLVYGEFPTDVPFEVRRYFLVFNVPSEKTRGEHAHRRCKQYLICVKGSCALVVDDGNARCEVVLDSPDQGVYLPPMTWGIQYKYSPDAVLLVLTSEYYEAADYIRNYGEFLDEVRSGAQ
;
A
#
# COMPACT_ATOMS: atom_id res chain seq x y z
N MET A 1 -33.71 -52.39 -40.06
CA MET A 1 -33.72 -50.97 -40.45
C MET A 1 -32.47 -50.33 -39.85
N ALA A 2 -31.52 -49.91 -40.68
CA ALA A 2 -30.30 -49.22 -40.25
C ALA A 2 -30.44 -47.72 -40.54
N ALA A 3 -30.13 -46.86 -39.56
CA ALA A 3 -30.23 -45.41 -39.67
C ALA A 3 -29.20 -44.83 -40.67
N PRO A 4 -29.51 -43.73 -41.37
CA PRO A 4 -28.58 -43.13 -42.32
C PRO A 4 -27.46 -42.38 -41.59
N ARG A 5 -26.20 -42.61 -42.01
CA ARG A 5 -25.03 -41.83 -41.57
C ARG A 5 -25.00 -40.50 -42.33
N LEU A 6 -25.00 -39.38 -41.60
CA LEU A 6 -24.72 -38.06 -42.17
C LEU A 6 -23.23 -37.94 -42.55
N PRO A 7 -22.89 -37.28 -43.67
CA PRO A 7 -21.50 -37.07 -44.07
C PRO A 7 -20.85 -35.98 -43.20
N LEU A 8 -19.66 -36.28 -42.67
CA LEU A 8 -18.79 -35.31 -42.00
C LEU A 8 -18.20 -34.36 -43.06
N ARG A 9 -18.46 -33.05 -42.94
CA ARG A 9 -17.75 -32.03 -43.72
C ARG A 9 -16.31 -31.88 -43.19
N PRO A 10 -15.30 -31.68 -44.05
CA PRO A 10 -13.94 -31.43 -43.60
C PRO A 10 -13.87 -30.04 -42.92
N LEU A 11 -13.21 -29.98 -41.77
CA LEU A 11 -12.83 -28.74 -41.11
C LEU A 11 -11.75 -28.06 -41.97
N HIS A 12 -12.05 -26.88 -42.53
CA HIS A 12 -11.01 -26.03 -43.11
C HIS A 12 -10.15 -25.47 -41.97
N PRO A 13 -8.82 -25.67 -41.97
CA PRO A 13 -7.95 -25.00 -41.03
C PRO A 13 -7.80 -23.54 -41.50
N PHE A 14 -8.32 -22.61 -40.71
CA PHE A 14 -8.05 -21.19 -40.90
C PHE A 14 -6.61 -20.93 -40.42
N ILE A 15 -5.64 -21.09 -41.31
CA ILE A 15 -4.24 -20.72 -41.05
C ILE A 15 -4.11 -19.23 -41.40
N LEU A 16 -3.88 -18.40 -40.40
CA LEU A 16 -3.58 -16.98 -40.60
C LEU A 16 -2.17 -16.88 -41.21
N ASP A 17 -2.05 -16.42 -42.46
CA ASP A 17 -0.76 -16.21 -43.13
C ASP A 17 -0.09 -14.93 -42.59
N LEU A 18 0.91 -15.10 -41.72
CA LEU A 18 1.64 -14.00 -41.07
C LEU A 18 2.65 -13.28 -42.01
N ARG A 19 2.70 -13.63 -43.30
CA ARG A 19 3.67 -13.06 -44.26
C ARG A 19 3.21 -11.78 -44.94
N THR A 20 1.94 -11.41 -44.81
CA THR A 20 1.44 -10.09 -45.21
C THR A 20 1.21 -9.26 -43.95
N PRO A 21 1.90 -8.12 -43.76
CA PRO A 21 1.54 -7.24 -42.65
C PRO A 21 0.09 -6.79 -42.90
N PRO A 22 -0.83 -6.98 -41.94
CA PRO A 22 -2.19 -6.51 -42.12
C PRO A 22 -2.12 -4.99 -42.30
N THR A 23 -2.71 -4.49 -43.39
CA THR A 23 -3.06 -3.08 -43.55
C THR A 23 -3.69 -2.64 -42.24
N MET A 24 -3.22 -1.56 -41.61
CA MET A 24 -3.76 -1.06 -40.33
C MET A 24 -5.30 -1.09 -40.35
N THR A 25 -5.88 -2.16 -39.80
CA THR A 25 -7.31 -2.28 -39.64
C THR A 25 -7.67 -1.20 -38.65
N GLN A 26 -8.53 -0.26 -39.04
CA GLN A 26 -9.15 0.64 -38.07
C GLN A 26 -9.93 -0.24 -37.10
N ILE A 27 -9.32 -0.55 -35.95
CA ILE A 27 -10.00 -1.21 -34.85
C ILE A 27 -11.05 -0.20 -34.36
N PRO A 28 -12.33 -0.59 -34.26
CA PRO A 28 -13.39 0.32 -33.82
C PRO A 28 -13.08 0.89 -32.43
N ALA A 29 -13.75 2.01 -32.11
CA ALA A 29 -13.79 2.55 -30.76
C ALA A 29 -14.12 1.43 -29.74
N THR A 30 -13.58 1.57 -28.53
CA THR A 30 -13.66 0.62 -27.41
C THR A 30 -14.95 -0.20 -27.36
N SER A 31 -14.84 -1.52 -27.15
CA SER A 31 -16.00 -2.42 -26.99
C SER A 31 -16.66 -2.34 -25.60
N ALA A 32 -16.30 -1.34 -24.79
CA ALA A 32 -16.88 -1.10 -23.48
C ALA A 32 -18.41 -0.87 -23.54
N GLN A 33 -19.12 -1.41 -22.56
CA GLN A 33 -20.56 -1.26 -22.39
C GLN A 33 -20.84 -0.53 -21.08
N VAL A 34 -21.56 0.59 -21.15
CA VAL A 34 -21.93 1.38 -19.96
C VAL A 34 -23.45 1.41 -19.84
N HIS A 35 -23.96 0.91 -18.72
CA HIS A 35 -25.38 0.94 -18.43
C HIS A 35 -25.84 2.39 -18.13
N PRO A 36 -27.03 2.85 -18.59
CA PRO A 36 -27.50 4.23 -18.35
C PRO A 36 -27.64 4.63 -16.88
N GLY A 37 -27.80 3.65 -15.99
CA GLY A 37 -27.84 3.84 -14.54
C GLY A 37 -26.49 3.85 -13.85
N ALA A 38 -25.37 3.80 -14.58
CA ALA A 38 -24.03 4.00 -14.04
C ALA A 38 -23.67 5.49 -14.02
N SER A 39 -22.82 5.90 -13.07
CA SER A 39 -22.25 7.25 -13.04
C SER A 39 -20.77 7.17 -13.40
N VAL A 40 -20.39 7.64 -14.59
CA VAL A 40 -19.02 7.61 -15.08
C VAL A 40 -18.61 9.02 -15.50
N ALA A 41 -17.52 9.54 -14.93
CA ALA A 41 -16.98 10.83 -15.32
C ALA A 41 -16.52 10.82 -16.79
N ALA A 42 -16.71 11.94 -17.50
CA ALA A 42 -16.39 12.04 -18.93
C ALA A 42 -14.89 11.87 -19.24
N SER A 43 -14.02 12.08 -18.26
CA SER A 43 -12.57 11.91 -18.35
C SER A 43 -12.11 10.44 -18.25
N CYS A 44 -13.00 9.52 -17.89
CA CYS A 44 -12.62 8.11 -17.73
C CYS A 44 -12.21 7.47 -19.06
N ARG A 45 -11.17 6.62 -19.02
CA ARG A 45 -10.77 5.77 -20.16
C ARG A 45 -11.17 4.33 -19.87
N LEU A 46 -12.04 3.78 -20.72
CA LEU A 46 -12.50 2.38 -20.62
C LEU A 46 -11.98 1.58 -21.81
N GLY A 47 -11.20 0.55 -21.51
CA GLY A 47 -10.68 -0.41 -22.49
C GLY A 47 -11.72 -1.41 -22.98
N ASP A 48 -11.30 -2.29 -23.88
CA ASP A 48 -12.19 -3.26 -24.52
C ASP A 48 -12.80 -4.25 -23.52
N TYR A 49 -14.06 -4.63 -23.75
CA TYR A 49 -14.79 -5.60 -22.94
C TYR A 49 -14.91 -5.21 -21.45
N VAL A 50 -14.86 -3.92 -21.16
CA VAL A 50 -15.27 -3.39 -19.86
C VAL A 50 -16.79 -3.26 -19.82
N THR A 51 -17.42 -3.82 -18.78
CA THR A 51 -18.86 -3.65 -18.57
C THR A 51 -19.10 -2.87 -17.28
N VAL A 52 -19.79 -1.74 -17.38
CA VAL A 52 -20.18 -0.91 -16.25
C VAL A 52 -21.68 -1.07 -15.99
N HIS A 53 -22.03 -1.69 -14.86
CA HIS A 53 -23.41 -1.97 -14.48
C HIS A 53 -24.09 -0.76 -13.81
N ALA A 54 -25.43 -0.80 -13.73
CA ALA A 54 -26.21 0.20 -12.99
C ALA A 54 -25.72 0.33 -11.54
N GLY A 55 -25.55 1.55 -11.05
CA GLY A 55 -25.10 1.81 -9.68
C GLY A 55 -23.58 1.72 -9.44
N ALA A 56 -22.77 1.45 -10.48
CA ALA A 56 -21.33 1.65 -10.40
C ALA A 56 -20.99 3.15 -10.48
N LEU A 57 -19.99 3.59 -9.70
CA LEU A 57 -19.57 4.99 -9.60
C LEU A 57 -18.08 5.13 -9.96
N LEU A 58 -17.78 5.88 -11.02
CA LEU A 58 -16.41 6.13 -11.47
C LEU A 58 -16.13 7.64 -11.46
N GLY A 59 -15.16 8.05 -10.65
CA GLY A 59 -14.69 9.43 -10.54
C GLY A 59 -13.81 9.89 -11.71
N ASP A 60 -13.29 11.11 -11.61
CA ASP A 60 -12.49 11.72 -12.67
C ASP A 60 -11.22 10.92 -12.99
N ASP A 61 -10.73 11.00 -14.22
CA ASP A 61 -9.45 10.46 -14.68
C ASP A 61 -9.18 8.96 -14.39
N CYS A 62 -10.22 8.16 -14.09
CA CYS A 62 -10.05 6.72 -13.95
C CYS A 62 -9.65 6.06 -15.27
N GLU A 63 -8.78 5.07 -15.19
CA GLU A 63 -8.36 4.25 -16.33
C GLU A 63 -8.64 2.78 -16.02
N VAL A 64 -9.56 2.18 -16.76
CA VAL A 64 -9.94 0.77 -16.62
C VAL A 64 -9.55 0.07 -17.89
N LEU A 65 -8.48 -0.72 -17.83
CA LEU A 65 -8.06 -1.54 -18.96
C LEU A 65 -9.04 -2.71 -19.18
N GLY A 66 -8.90 -3.38 -20.31
CA GLY A 66 -9.93 -4.29 -20.80
C GLY A 66 -10.23 -5.49 -19.90
N PHE A 67 -11.39 -6.12 -20.14
CA PHE A 67 -11.84 -7.37 -19.50
C PHE A 67 -12.20 -7.26 -18.01
N THR A 68 -12.82 -6.16 -17.59
CA THR A 68 -13.25 -5.94 -16.20
C THR A 68 -14.75 -5.64 -16.11
N GLN A 69 -15.41 -6.20 -15.08
CA GLN A 69 -16.81 -5.92 -14.76
C GLN A 69 -16.89 -5.02 -13.53
N LEU A 70 -17.56 -3.88 -13.68
CA LEU A 70 -17.79 -2.89 -12.64
C LEU A 70 -19.24 -2.98 -12.17
N TRP A 71 -19.45 -3.68 -11.06
CA TRP A 71 -20.76 -4.00 -10.52
C TRP A 71 -21.42 -2.81 -9.81
N ALA A 72 -22.73 -2.94 -9.55
CA ALA A 72 -23.42 -2.10 -8.58
C ALA A 72 -22.68 -2.13 -7.23
N GLY A 73 -22.47 -0.98 -6.60
CA GLY A 73 -21.73 -0.89 -5.34
C GLY A 73 -20.20 -0.89 -5.48
N VAL A 74 -19.66 -0.93 -6.71
CA VAL A 74 -18.25 -0.62 -6.96
C VAL A 74 -18.09 0.90 -7.13
N ARG A 75 -17.17 1.47 -6.36
CA ARG A 75 -16.81 2.89 -6.42
C ARG A 75 -15.31 3.04 -6.71
N LEU A 76 -14.99 3.71 -7.81
CA LEU A 76 -13.65 4.17 -8.14
C LEU A 76 -13.57 5.67 -7.87
N GLU A 77 -12.64 6.08 -7.02
CA GLU A 77 -12.32 7.49 -6.84
C GLU A 77 -11.40 8.01 -7.95
N ARG A 78 -11.08 9.31 -7.92
CA ARG A 78 -10.31 9.99 -8.97
C ARG A 78 -8.98 9.26 -9.26
N GLY A 79 -8.64 9.10 -10.53
CA GLY A 79 -7.33 8.63 -10.97
C GLY A 79 -7.02 7.16 -10.67
N VAL A 80 -8.03 6.36 -10.30
CA VAL A 80 -7.85 4.92 -10.12
C VAL A 80 -7.46 4.26 -11.44
N HIS A 81 -6.46 3.38 -11.40
CA HIS A 81 -6.00 2.60 -12.54
C HIS A 81 -6.22 1.09 -12.32
N LEU A 82 -7.03 0.45 -13.16
CA LEU A 82 -7.24 -0.99 -13.18
C LEU A 82 -6.51 -1.62 -14.37
N GLY A 83 -5.60 -2.55 -14.07
CA GLY A 83 -4.95 -3.40 -15.07
C GLY A 83 -5.93 -4.29 -15.82
N PRO A 84 -5.52 -4.90 -16.95
CA PRO A 84 -6.41 -5.76 -17.71
C PRO A 84 -6.80 -6.99 -16.89
N GLY A 85 -8.06 -7.42 -17.02
CA GLY A 85 -8.58 -8.63 -16.40
C GLY A 85 -8.72 -8.55 -14.87
N VAL A 86 -8.71 -7.36 -14.28
CA VAL A 86 -9.01 -7.21 -12.84
C VAL A 86 -10.41 -7.74 -12.57
N ALA A 87 -10.50 -8.68 -11.63
CA ALA A 87 -11.74 -9.31 -11.21
C ALA A 87 -12.23 -8.65 -9.92
N LEU A 88 -13.39 -8.00 -9.98
CA LEU A 88 -14.08 -7.50 -8.80
C LEU A 88 -15.19 -8.48 -8.44
N GLU A 89 -15.23 -8.97 -7.20
CA GLU A 89 -16.39 -9.75 -6.76
C GLU A 89 -17.64 -8.86 -6.73
N GLN A 90 -18.78 -9.41 -7.18
CA GLN A 90 -20.05 -8.68 -7.17
C GLN A 90 -20.52 -8.40 -5.73
N PRO A 91 -20.70 -7.12 -5.34
CA PRO A 91 -21.37 -6.78 -4.09
C PRO A 91 -22.82 -7.30 -4.08
N VAL A 92 -23.26 -7.83 -2.94
CA VAL A 92 -24.64 -8.31 -2.75
C VAL A 92 -25.49 -7.28 -2.00
N ASP A 93 -24.84 -6.47 -1.17
CA ASP A 93 -25.39 -5.40 -0.35
C ASP A 93 -24.35 -4.27 -0.20
N ASP A 94 -24.74 -3.19 0.49
CA ASP A 94 -23.86 -2.04 0.74
C ASP A 94 -22.62 -2.39 1.58
N ALA A 95 -22.71 -3.40 2.46
CA ALA A 95 -21.57 -3.88 3.24
C ALA A 95 -20.54 -4.61 2.36
N GLY A 96 -20.98 -5.17 1.23
CA GLY A 96 -20.14 -5.76 0.20
C GLY A 96 -19.55 -4.77 -0.80
N ALA A 97 -19.80 -3.46 -0.65
CA ALA A 97 -19.28 -2.44 -1.55
C ALA A 97 -17.75 -2.52 -1.67
N ILE A 98 -17.24 -2.31 -2.89
CA ILE A 98 -15.80 -2.23 -3.14
C ILE A 98 -15.47 -0.77 -3.41
N VAL A 99 -14.59 -0.21 -2.59
CA VAL A 99 -14.16 1.19 -2.73
C VAL A 99 -12.69 1.23 -3.05
N LEU A 100 -12.35 1.76 -4.22
CA LEU A 100 -10.98 1.97 -4.67
C LEU A 100 -10.64 3.45 -4.55
N GLY A 101 -9.77 3.78 -3.60
CA GLY A 101 -9.42 5.13 -3.22
C GLY A 101 -8.61 5.86 -4.28
N ALA A 102 -8.58 7.19 -4.19
CA ALA A 102 -8.00 8.05 -5.21
C ALA A 102 -6.56 7.65 -5.58
N GLY A 103 -6.27 7.57 -6.88
CA GLY A 103 -4.94 7.25 -7.40
C GLY A 103 -4.44 5.82 -7.15
N CYS A 104 -5.25 4.93 -6.56
CA CYS A 104 -4.82 3.54 -6.35
C CYS A 104 -4.62 2.81 -7.69
N ARG A 105 -3.68 1.87 -7.72
CA ARG A 105 -3.35 1.08 -8.92
C ARG A 105 -3.55 -0.39 -8.63
N VAL A 106 -4.40 -1.05 -9.41
CA VAL A 106 -4.64 -2.50 -9.31
C VAL A 106 -4.01 -3.19 -10.51
N GLY A 107 -3.06 -4.09 -10.25
CA GLY A 107 -2.33 -4.83 -11.27
C GLY A 107 -3.21 -5.81 -12.05
N ALA A 108 -2.74 -6.19 -13.23
CA ALA A 108 -3.43 -7.12 -14.13
C ALA A 108 -3.85 -8.42 -13.43
N ASN A 109 -5.04 -8.93 -13.74
CA ASN A 109 -5.58 -10.19 -13.20
C ASN A 109 -5.65 -10.28 -11.67
N ALA A 110 -5.57 -9.17 -10.93
CA ALA A 110 -5.82 -9.19 -9.49
C ALA A 110 -7.31 -9.41 -9.20
N THR A 111 -7.61 -10.09 -8.09
CA THR A 111 -8.96 -10.31 -7.59
C THR A 111 -9.21 -9.47 -6.34
N ILE A 112 -10.21 -8.59 -6.37
CA ILE A 112 -10.65 -7.81 -5.21
C ILE A 112 -11.95 -8.41 -4.67
N ARG A 113 -11.91 -8.89 -3.42
CA ARG A 113 -13.09 -9.47 -2.78
C ARG A 113 -14.10 -8.39 -2.41
N ARG A 114 -15.38 -8.77 -2.27
CA ARG A 114 -16.45 -7.87 -1.83
C ARG A 114 -16.15 -7.28 -0.45
N GLY A 115 -16.58 -6.05 -0.20
CA GLY A 115 -16.39 -5.35 1.08
C GLY A 115 -14.96 -4.84 1.32
N VAL A 116 -14.08 -4.93 0.32
CA VAL A 116 -12.69 -4.47 0.42
C VAL A 116 -12.61 -2.99 0.06
N HIS A 117 -11.94 -2.23 0.92
CA HIS A 117 -11.52 -0.86 0.65
C HIS A 117 -10.03 -0.84 0.32
N VAL A 118 -9.67 -0.38 -0.87
CA VAL A 118 -8.27 -0.13 -1.25
C VAL A 118 -7.99 1.34 -1.04
N GLY A 119 -7.08 1.67 -0.12
CA GLY A 119 -6.76 3.04 0.23
C GLY A 119 -6.17 3.86 -0.91
N ALA A 120 -6.24 5.19 -0.79
CA ALA A 120 -5.69 6.12 -1.77
C ALA A 120 -4.20 5.83 -2.05
N GLY A 121 -3.80 5.90 -3.31
CA GLY A 121 -2.44 5.64 -3.80
C GLY A 121 -1.88 4.24 -3.51
N ALA A 122 -2.68 3.31 -2.97
CA ALA A 122 -2.25 1.94 -2.75
C ALA A 122 -1.99 1.21 -4.07
N VAL A 123 -1.10 0.23 -4.04
CA VAL A 123 -0.72 -0.58 -5.20
C VAL A 123 -1.02 -2.05 -4.89
N VAL A 124 -1.86 -2.67 -5.72
CA VAL A 124 -2.08 -4.11 -5.70
C VAL A 124 -1.27 -4.72 -6.83
N GLU A 125 -0.31 -5.60 -6.51
CA GLU A 125 0.51 -6.23 -7.54
C GLU A 125 -0.32 -7.19 -8.42
N PRO A 126 0.08 -7.40 -9.69
CA PRO A 126 -0.62 -8.32 -10.60
C PRO A 126 -0.86 -9.71 -10.01
N GLY A 127 -2.02 -10.29 -10.29
CA GLY A 127 -2.39 -11.64 -9.83
C GLY A 127 -2.71 -11.78 -8.34
N SER A 128 -2.73 -10.70 -7.57
CA SER A 128 -2.99 -10.75 -6.13
C SER A 128 -4.46 -11.01 -5.79
N VAL A 129 -4.73 -11.70 -4.68
CA VAL A 129 -6.10 -11.92 -4.16
C VAL A 129 -6.30 -11.12 -2.88
N VAL A 130 -6.93 -9.96 -3.02
CA VAL A 130 -7.13 -8.99 -1.94
C VAL A 130 -8.40 -9.34 -1.16
N ALA A 131 -8.20 -9.94 0.01
CA ALA A 131 -9.28 -10.40 0.88
C ALA A 131 -9.55 -9.50 2.10
N GLN A 132 -8.72 -8.48 2.31
CA GLN A 132 -8.79 -7.52 3.41
C GLN A 132 -8.51 -6.13 2.87
N SER A 133 -9.09 -5.10 3.49
CA SER A 133 -8.85 -3.71 3.11
C SER A 133 -7.37 -3.36 3.15
N VAL A 134 -6.93 -2.57 2.17
CA VAL A 134 -5.54 -2.20 1.94
C VAL A 134 -5.34 -0.78 2.44
N PRO A 135 -4.38 -0.52 3.35
CA PRO A 135 -4.09 0.83 3.82
C PRO A 135 -3.68 1.79 2.68
N PRO A 136 -3.90 3.10 2.83
CA PRO A 136 -3.40 4.09 1.87
C PRO A 136 -1.90 3.94 1.60
N PHE A 137 -1.53 4.00 0.32
CA PHE A 137 -0.16 3.88 -0.19
C PHE A 137 0.55 2.56 0.13
N ALA A 138 -0.15 1.55 0.67
CA ALA A 138 0.40 0.21 0.85
C ALA A 138 0.58 -0.49 -0.49
N ILE A 139 1.64 -1.26 -0.60
CA ILE A 139 1.89 -2.20 -1.70
C ILE A 139 1.51 -3.58 -1.17
N VAL A 140 0.59 -4.27 -1.85
CA VAL A 140 0.17 -5.62 -1.47
C VAL A 140 0.39 -6.61 -2.59
N SER A 141 0.80 -7.83 -2.22
CA SER A 141 0.96 -8.91 -3.18
C SER A 141 0.67 -10.31 -2.64
N GLY A 142 0.39 -11.24 -3.55
CA GLY A 142 0.15 -12.66 -3.26
C GLY A 142 -1.33 -13.05 -3.13
N ALA A 143 -1.56 -14.34 -2.84
CA ALA A 143 -2.88 -14.93 -2.69
C ALA A 143 -2.91 -15.87 -1.46
N PRO A 144 -3.39 -15.41 -0.29
CA PRO A 144 -4.01 -14.10 -0.05
C PRO A 144 -2.98 -12.95 -0.02
N ALA A 145 -3.40 -11.76 -0.45
CA ALA A 145 -2.53 -10.59 -0.54
C ALA A 145 -2.05 -10.12 0.84
N ARG A 146 -0.79 -9.69 0.92
CA ARG A 146 -0.12 -9.17 2.13
C ARG A 146 0.64 -7.90 1.80
N VAL A 147 0.76 -7.00 2.78
CA VAL A 147 1.57 -5.77 2.64
C VAL A 147 3.03 -6.16 2.47
N THR A 148 3.64 -5.77 1.36
CA THR A 148 5.05 -5.99 1.02
C THR A 148 5.88 -4.72 1.10
N GLY A 149 5.24 -3.55 1.09
CA GLY A 149 5.90 -2.25 1.11
C GLY A 149 4.92 -1.09 1.14
N TYR A 150 5.45 0.13 1.00
CA TYR A 150 4.68 1.36 0.85
C TYR A 150 5.34 2.29 -0.19
N VAL A 151 4.51 3.05 -0.91
CA VAL A 151 4.96 3.98 -1.97
C VAL A 151 5.62 5.24 -1.36
N GLU A 152 6.71 5.73 -1.95
CA GLU A 152 7.56 6.82 -1.43
C GLU A 152 6.94 8.23 -1.53
N GLN A 153 6.23 8.54 -2.62
CA GLN A 153 5.59 9.82 -2.87
C GLN A 153 4.10 9.66 -3.17
N LEU A 154 3.29 10.63 -2.74
CA LEU A 154 1.87 10.74 -3.09
C LEU A 154 1.64 11.10 -4.59
N SER A 155 2.69 11.09 -5.43
CA SER A 155 2.63 11.64 -6.78
C SER A 155 1.98 10.65 -7.76
N PRO A 156 0.98 11.09 -8.57
CA PRO A 156 0.31 10.24 -9.55
C PRO A 156 1.20 9.72 -10.69
N GLU A 157 2.41 10.26 -10.85
CA GLU A 157 3.19 10.18 -12.09
C GLU A 157 4.39 9.22 -12.05
N ALA A 158 4.72 8.62 -10.92
CA ALA A 158 5.97 7.85 -10.82
C ALA A 158 5.80 6.37 -11.22
N GLY A 159 6.00 6.08 -12.50
CA GLY A 159 6.58 4.80 -12.92
C GLY A 159 8.07 4.80 -12.57
N GLY A 160 8.44 4.30 -11.39
CA GLY A 160 9.83 4.31 -10.94
C GLY A 160 9.97 3.74 -9.53
N LYS A 161 11.07 3.02 -9.27
CA LYS A 161 11.42 2.27 -8.04
C LYS A 161 10.56 2.61 -6.80
N TRP A 162 9.69 1.67 -6.45
CA TRP A 162 8.52 1.83 -5.59
C TRP A 162 8.81 1.80 -4.08
N HIS A 163 10.08 1.70 -3.69
CA HIS A 163 10.51 1.53 -2.29
C HIS A 163 11.82 2.26 -2.07
N ASN A 164 11.82 3.33 -1.27
CA ASN A 164 13.05 3.88 -0.72
C ASN A 164 13.25 3.32 0.69
N ILE A 165 14.29 2.49 0.81
CA ILE A 165 14.70 1.87 2.05
C ILE A 165 15.95 2.61 2.51
N ALA A 166 15.86 3.32 3.63
CA ALA A 166 17.02 3.98 4.19
C ALA A 166 17.95 2.97 4.86
N SER A 167 19.24 3.27 4.76
CA SER A 167 20.29 2.49 5.40
C SER A 167 20.91 3.30 6.53
N PHE A 168 21.13 2.65 7.67
CA PHE A 168 21.85 3.26 8.78
C PHE A 168 23.32 3.54 8.41
N PRO A 169 23.93 4.61 8.96
CA PRO A 169 25.36 4.85 8.78
C PRO A 169 26.18 3.68 9.35
N ALA A 170 27.35 3.44 8.76
CA ALA A 170 28.26 2.36 9.16
C ALA A 170 28.96 2.61 10.50
N THR A 171 29.05 3.87 10.92
CA THR A 171 29.66 4.31 12.17
C THR A 171 28.66 5.11 13.00
N PRO A 172 28.88 5.28 14.32
CA PRO A 172 27.97 6.02 15.17
C PRO A 172 27.74 7.44 14.65
N ALA A 173 26.49 7.76 14.35
CA ALA A 173 26.08 9.01 13.74
C ALA A 173 24.55 9.18 13.79
N VAL A 174 24.11 10.43 13.65
CA VAL A 174 22.71 10.80 13.49
C VAL A 174 22.50 11.33 12.07
N VAL A 175 21.52 10.78 11.36
CA VAL A 175 21.24 11.11 9.95
C VAL A 175 19.77 11.48 9.80
N ARG A 176 19.48 12.60 9.13
CA ARG A 176 18.10 12.97 8.77
C ARG A 176 17.60 12.09 7.62
N LEU A 177 16.35 11.66 7.74
CA LEU A 177 15.74 10.75 6.77
C LEU A 177 15.12 11.44 5.55
N GLY A 178 14.88 12.76 5.65
CA GLY A 178 14.13 13.50 4.62
C GLY A 178 12.62 13.33 4.70
N VAL A 179 12.12 12.80 5.83
CA VAL A 179 10.70 12.72 6.21
C VAL A 179 10.54 13.54 7.48
N GLY A 180 10.05 14.78 7.36
CA GLY A 180 10.00 15.75 8.46
C GLY A 180 11.33 15.85 9.22
N ASP A 181 11.24 15.88 10.55
CA ASP A 181 12.39 15.86 11.47
C ASP A 181 12.78 14.44 11.92
N VAL A 182 12.37 13.40 11.19
CA VAL A 182 12.76 12.01 11.50
C VAL A 182 14.27 11.84 11.34
N THR A 183 14.89 11.18 12.32
CA THR A 183 16.32 10.88 12.31
C THR A 183 16.60 9.41 12.59
N LEU A 184 17.59 8.88 11.87
CA LEU A 184 18.24 7.59 12.13
C LEU A 184 19.44 7.82 13.04
N HIS A 185 19.61 6.92 14.01
CA HIS A 185 20.68 6.97 14.99
C HIS A 185 21.39 5.63 14.98
N ARG A 186 22.69 5.67 14.74
CA ARG A 186 23.59 4.54 15.01
C ARG A 186 24.29 4.83 16.34
N HIS A 187 23.98 4.05 17.36
CA HIS A 187 24.59 4.14 18.68
C HIS A 187 25.96 3.50 18.70
N LYS A 188 26.76 3.88 19.69
CA LYS A 188 28.05 3.23 19.92
C LYS A 188 27.83 1.85 20.52
N MET A 189 28.41 0.84 19.88
CA MET A 189 28.47 -0.53 20.38
C MET A 189 29.91 -0.87 20.78
N VAL A 190 30.10 -1.45 21.95
CA VAL A 190 31.39 -1.89 22.47
C VAL A 190 31.30 -3.38 22.74
N GLY A 191 32.14 -4.16 22.04
CA GLY A 191 32.27 -5.61 22.24
C GLY A 191 33.56 -5.95 22.98
N ASP A 192 33.46 -6.85 23.96
CA ASP A 192 34.60 -7.48 24.62
C ASP A 192 34.33 -8.98 24.85
N PRO A 193 35.29 -9.80 25.33
CA PRO A 193 35.08 -11.24 25.53
C PRO A 193 33.92 -11.63 26.46
N ARG A 194 33.36 -10.69 27.23
CA ARG A 194 32.19 -10.89 28.11
C ARG A 194 30.86 -10.64 27.39
N GLY A 195 30.89 -10.02 26.22
CA GLY A 195 29.72 -9.70 25.40
C GLY A 195 29.74 -8.29 24.81
N ASP A 196 28.60 -7.91 24.23
CA ASP A 196 28.39 -6.61 23.59
C ASP A 196 27.55 -5.68 24.47
N LEU A 197 27.87 -4.39 24.43
CA LEU A 197 27.18 -3.33 25.16
C LEU A 197 26.87 -2.17 24.21
N VAL A 198 25.60 -1.78 24.17
CA VAL A 198 25.13 -0.52 23.59
C VAL A 198 24.60 0.35 24.71
N TYR A 199 24.86 1.65 24.63
CA TYR A 199 24.30 2.64 25.55
C TYR A 199 23.88 3.90 24.78
N GLY A 200 23.00 4.68 25.40
CA GLY A 200 22.62 6.02 24.95
C GLY A 200 22.09 6.83 26.13
N GLU A 201 22.28 8.14 26.08
CA GLU A 201 21.92 9.07 27.14
C GLU A 201 20.71 9.94 26.73
N PHE A 202 19.85 10.25 27.69
CA PHE A 202 18.76 11.22 27.52
C PHE A 202 19.21 12.60 28.04
N PRO A 203 18.87 13.72 27.37
CA PRO A 203 18.24 13.81 26.05
C PRO A 203 19.27 13.86 24.89
N THR A 204 20.52 13.45 25.10
CA THR A 204 21.62 13.63 24.15
C THR A 204 21.51 12.72 22.92
N ASP A 205 21.51 11.40 23.11
CA ASP A 205 21.44 10.42 22.03
C ASP A 205 20.00 10.13 21.62
N VAL A 206 19.07 10.19 22.58
CA VAL A 206 17.63 10.15 22.33
C VAL A 206 17.06 11.54 22.61
N PRO A 207 16.52 12.26 21.61
CA PRO A 207 16.36 13.72 21.66
C PRO A 207 15.13 14.21 22.45
N PHE A 208 14.84 13.59 23.61
CA PHE A 208 13.83 14.00 24.57
C PHE A 208 13.96 13.28 25.92
N GLU A 209 13.39 13.87 26.96
CA GLU A 209 13.20 13.23 28.27
C GLU A 209 12.13 12.13 28.20
N VAL A 210 12.49 10.91 28.57
CA VAL A 210 11.57 9.76 28.52
C VAL A 210 10.65 9.74 29.73
N ARG A 211 9.35 9.64 29.49
CA ARG A 211 8.32 9.47 30.54
C ARG A 211 7.75 8.07 30.61
N ARG A 212 7.83 7.32 29.51
CA ARG A 212 7.25 5.97 29.39
C ARG A 212 8.00 5.16 28.34
N TYR A 213 8.12 3.86 28.60
CA TYR A 213 8.52 2.87 27.62
C TYR A 213 7.45 1.78 27.47
N PHE A 214 7.44 1.09 26.35
CA PHE A 214 6.69 -0.15 26.17
C PHE A 214 7.41 -1.08 25.19
N LEU A 215 7.02 -2.36 25.22
CA LEU A 215 7.58 -3.40 24.36
C LEU A 215 6.49 -3.97 23.45
N VAL A 216 6.84 -4.23 22.19
CA VAL A 216 6.00 -4.96 21.23
C VAL A 216 6.76 -6.22 20.82
N PHE A 217 6.17 -7.40 21.08
CA PHE A 217 6.77 -8.71 20.83
C PHE A 217 5.68 -9.74 20.53
N ASN A 218 6.08 -10.92 20.02
CA ASN A 218 5.17 -12.00 19.57
C ASN A 218 4.14 -11.50 18.53
N VAL A 219 4.59 -10.64 17.62
CA VAL A 219 3.76 -10.15 16.52
C VAL A 219 3.74 -11.22 15.43
N PRO A 220 2.57 -11.74 15.01
CA PRO A 220 2.51 -12.63 13.85
C PRO A 220 3.08 -11.90 12.63
N SER A 221 3.96 -12.54 11.85
CA SER A 221 4.74 -11.89 10.80
C SER A 221 3.88 -11.24 9.71
N GLU A 222 2.64 -11.71 9.55
CA GLU A 222 1.63 -11.16 8.64
C GLU A 222 0.90 -9.92 9.17
N LYS A 223 1.11 -9.51 10.42
CA LYS A 223 0.39 -8.39 11.04
C LYS A 223 1.18 -7.10 10.98
N THR A 224 0.53 -6.08 10.44
CA THR A 224 0.92 -4.68 10.59
C THR A 224 0.55 -4.19 12.00
N ARG A 225 1.43 -3.39 12.60
CA ARG A 225 1.25 -2.66 13.86
C ARG A 225 1.49 -1.17 13.60
N GLY A 226 1.09 -0.33 14.54
CA GLY A 226 1.16 1.13 14.34
C GLY A 226 -0.09 1.65 13.65
N GLU A 227 0.07 2.24 12.47
CA GLU A 227 -0.99 2.88 11.67
C GLU A 227 -1.64 4.05 12.41
N HIS A 228 -0.80 4.92 12.95
CA HIS A 228 -1.23 6.16 13.59
C HIS A 228 -0.11 7.19 13.60
N ALA A 229 -0.51 8.44 13.81
CA ALA A 229 0.36 9.53 14.23
C ALA A 229 0.03 9.97 15.67
N HIS A 230 0.92 10.75 16.25
CA HIS A 230 0.76 11.37 17.57
C HIS A 230 0.75 12.90 17.44
N ARG A 231 -0.22 13.58 18.06
CA ARG A 231 -0.27 15.06 18.03
C ARG A 231 0.87 15.69 18.83
N ARG A 232 1.27 15.07 19.94
CA ARG A 232 2.28 15.60 20.88
C ARG A 232 3.39 14.62 21.24
N CYS A 233 3.08 13.33 21.35
CA CYS A 233 4.04 12.36 21.83
C CYS A 233 5.19 12.17 20.82
N LYS A 234 6.43 12.38 21.28
CA LYS A 234 7.65 11.95 20.57
C LYS A 234 7.89 10.47 20.83
N GLN A 235 8.44 9.77 19.85
CA GLN A 235 8.78 8.35 19.99
C GLN A 235 10.23 8.08 19.57
N TYR A 236 10.84 7.09 20.20
CA TYR A 236 12.14 6.56 19.81
C TYR A 236 12.07 5.04 19.78
N LEU A 237 12.35 4.43 18.62
CA LEU A 237 12.15 3.02 18.36
C LEU A 237 13.49 2.29 18.21
N ILE A 238 13.65 1.16 18.90
CA ILE A 238 14.83 0.27 18.84
C ILE A 238 14.33 -1.18 18.78
N CYS A 239 14.74 -1.95 17.77
CA CYS A 239 14.48 -3.39 17.75
C CYS A 239 15.61 -4.10 18.51
N VAL A 240 15.40 -4.39 19.80
CA VAL A 240 16.45 -4.90 20.69
C VAL A 240 16.79 -6.38 20.44
N LYS A 241 15.93 -7.09 19.73
CA LYS A 241 16.14 -8.46 19.27
C LYS A 241 15.35 -8.70 17.99
N GLY A 242 15.84 -9.58 17.12
CA GLY A 242 15.19 -9.92 15.85
C GLY A 242 15.20 -8.72 14.90
N SER A 243 14.18 -8.61 14.07
CA SER A 243 14.03 -7.46 13.18
C SER A 243 12.58 -7.05 12.95
N CYS A 244 12.39 -5.78 12.56
CA CYS A 244 11.14 -5.29 12.01
C CYS A 244 11.40 -4.14 11.03
N ALA A 245 10.45 -3.89 10.13
CA ALA A 245 10.44 -2.72 9.28
C ALA A 245 9.56 -1.63 9.89
N LEU A 246 10.04 -0.39 9.85
CA LEU A 246 9.34 0.82 10.26
C LEU A 246 9.15 1.71 9.04
N VAL A 247 7.91 2.03 8.72
CA VAL A 247 7.57 3.09 7.76
C VAL A 247 7.22 4.34 8.54
N VAL A 248 7.81 5.46 8.11
CA VAL A 248 7.53 6.80 8.62
C VAL A 248 7.04 7.70 7.50
N ASP A 249 6.08 8.55 7.82
CA ASP A 249 5.41 9.43 6.88
C ASP A 249 5.06 10.77 7.54
N ASP A 250 5.40 11.89 6.90
CA ASP A 250 5.13 13.26 7.38
C ASP A 250 3.96 13.96 6.66
N GLY A 251 3.21 13.20 5.86
CA GLY A 251 2.13 13.64 4.99
C GLY A 251 2.57 14.06 3.59
N ASN A 252 3.87 14.19 3.32
CA ASN A 252 4.43 14.60 2.03
C ASN A 252 5.45 13.60 1.47
N ALA A 253 6.29 13.05 2.33
CA ALA A 253 7.34 12.08 2.05
C ALA A 253 7.18 10.85 2.95
N ARG A 254 7.58 9.70 2.42
CA ARG A 254 7.56 8.42 3.13
C ARG A 254 8.87 7.67 2.96
N CYS A 255 9.31 6.98 4.01
CA CYS A 255 10.50 6.15 3.94
C CYS A 255 10.33 4.88 4.81
N GLU A 256 10.93 3.77 4.36
CA GLU A 256 11.03 2.53 5.13
C GLU A 256 12.44 2.37 5.71
N VAL A 257 12.50 1.90 6.95
CA VAL A 257 13.74 1.63 7.69
C VAL A 257 13.65 0.23 8.27
N VAL A 258 14.68 -0.60 8.06
CA VAL A 258 14.78 -1.90 8.73
C VAL A 258 15.57 -1.71 10.03
N LEU A 259 14.95 -2.09 11.15
CA LEU A 259 15.60 -2.19 12.45
C LEU A 259 15.95 -3.65 12.72
N ASP A 260 17.23 -4.00 12.64
CA ASP A 260 17.73 -5.38 12.77
C ASP A 260 18.89 -5.54 13.75
N SER A 261 19.22 -4.48 14.50
CA SER A 261 20.31 -4.48 15.47
C SER A 261 20.01 -3.54 16.64
N PRO A 262 20.41 -3.87 17.89
CA PRO A 262 20.10 -3.06 19.08
C PRO A 262 20.84 -1.71 19.13
N ASP A 263 21.85 -1.50 18.30
CA ASP A 263 22.55 -0.22 18.13
C ASP A 263 21.84 0.75 17.16
N GLN A 264 20.71 0.35 16.59
CA GLN A 264 19.93 1.17 15.67
C GLN A 264 18.72 1.79 16.37
N GLY A 265 18.53 3.09 16.18
CA GLY A 265 17.37 3.82 16.68
C GLY A 265 16.74 4.73 15.64
N VAL A 266 15.42 4.89 15.68
CA VAL A 266 14.71 5.88 14.87
C VAL A 266 13.93 6.82 15.78
N TYR A 267 14.16 8.12 15.65
CA TYR A 267 13.40 9.16 16.33
C TYR A 267 12.24 9.62 15.45
N LEU A 268 11.02 9.56 16.00
CA LEU A 268 9.80 10.07 15.40
C LEU A 268 9.35 11.32 16.18
N PRO A 269 9.39 12.52 15.57
CA PRO A 269 8.75 13.70 16.14
C PRO A 269 7.22 13.54 16.13
N PRO A 270 6.48 14.42 16.84
CA PRO A 270 5.02 14.47 16.72
C PRO A 270 4.62 14.74 15.27
N MET A 271 3.38 14.42 14.92
CA MET A 271 2.86 14.50 13.55
C MET A 271 3.66 13.67 12.53
N THR A 272 4.23 12.55 12.98
CA THR A 272 4.76 11.51 12.09
C THR A 272 3.84 10.29 12.15
N TRP A 273 3.32 9.86 11.00
CA TRP A 273 2.58 8.62 10.88
C TRP A 273 3.54 7.43 10.85
N GLY A 274 3.38 6.51 11.80
CA GLY A 274 4.27 5.36 11.99
C GLY A 274 3.58 4.03 11.73
N ILE A 275 4.23 3.15 10.97
CA ILE A 275 3.77 1.78 10.71
C ILE A 275 4.91 0.80 10.98
N GLN A 276 4.68 -0.22 11.79
CA GLN A 276 5.66 -1.27 12.07
C GLN A 276 5.16 -2.61 11.54
N TYR A 277 5.97 -3.32 10.77
CA TYR A 277 5.57 -4.58 10.14
C TYR A 277 6.80 -5.44 9.82
N LYS A 278 6.60 -6.58 9.14
CA LYS A 278 7.67 -7.56 8.83
C LYS A 278 8.48 -7.96 10.08
N TYR A 279 7.80 -8.20 11.20
CA TYR A 279 8.44 -8.67 12.42
C TYR A 279 9.01 -10.08 12.22
N SER A 280 10.27 -10.28 12.59
CA SER A 280 10.83 -11.64 12.75
C SER A 280 10.13 -12.36 13.92
N PRO A 281 10.11 -13.70 13.94
CA PRO A 281 9.43 -14.45 15.01
C PRO A 281 9.95 -14.16 16.42
N ASP A 282 11.20 -13.73 16.55
CA ASP A 282 11.88 -13.40 17.81
C ASP A 282 12.00 -11.89 18.08
N ALA A 283 11.33 -11.06 17.27
CA ALA A 283 11.43 -9.62 17.32
C ALA A 283 10.90 -9.03 18.64
N VAL A 284 11.66 -8.09 19.20
CA VAL A 284 11.27 -7.29 20.36
C VAL A 284 11.55 -5.82 20.05
N LEU A 285 10.49 -5.04 19.84
CA LEU A 285 10.59 -3.60 19.60
C LEU A 285 10.39 -2.85 20.92
N LEU A 286 11.44 -2.14 21.36
CA LEU A 286 11.39 -1.16 22.44
C LEU A 286 10.98 0.20 21.87
N VAL A 287 10.00 0.83 22.51
CA VAL A 287 9.58 2.19 22.19
C VAL A 287 9.67 3.06 23.43
N LEU A 288 10.43 4.15 23.34
CA LEU A 288 10.53 5.20 24.34
C LEU A 288 9.64 6.37 23.94
N THR A 289 9.00 7.02 24.90
CA THR A 289 8.03 8.10 24.62
C THR A 289 8.20 9.28 25.56
N SER A 290 7.99 10.49 25.04
CA SER A 290 8.10 11.73 25.82
C SER A 290 6.88 12.01 26.70
N GLU A 291 5.78 11.28 26.51
CA GLU A 291 4.50 11.50 27.19
C GLU A 291 3.96 10.18 27.79
N TYR A 292 3.18 10.30 28.87
CA TYR A 292 2.36 9.20 29.37
C TYR A 292 1.31 8.77 28.33
N TYR A 293 0.63 7.64 28.57
CA TYR A 293 -0.43 7.19 27.67
C TYR A 293 -1.61 8.16 27.71
N GLU A 294 -1.98 8.69 26.54
CA GLU A 294 -3.18 9.47 26.33
C GLU A 294 -3.85 9.01 25.04
N ALA A 295 -5.10 8.55 25.12
CA ALA A 295 -5.82 8.01 23.97
C ALA A 295 -6.17 9.11 22.95
N ALA A 296 -6.45 10.33 23.42
CA ALA A 296 -6.78 11.48 22.58
C ALA A 296 -5.58 12.00 21.75
N ASP A 297 -4.35 11.61 22.09
CA ASP A 297 -3.15 12.01 21.34
C ASP A 297 -3.00 11.26 20.00
N TYR A 298 -3.72 10.15 19.82
CA TYR A 298 -3.64 9.30 18.63
C TYR A 298 -4.49 9.85 17.48
N ILE A 299 -3.90 9.90 16.29
CA ILE A 299 -4.60 10.06 15.01
C ILE A 299 -4.57 8.71 14.29
N ARG A 300 -5.72 8.03 14.18
CA ARG A 300 -5.81 6.67 13.62
C ARG A 300 -6.41 6.63 12.21
N ASN A 301 -6.88 7.77 11.71
CA ASN A 301 -7.35 7.91 10.35
C ASN A 301 -6.30 8.68 9.54
N TYR A 302 -5.83 8.09 8.44
CA TYR A 302 -4.79 8.71 7.62
C TYR A 302 -5.28 9.99 6.92
N GLY A 303 -6.56 10.08 6.55
CA GLY A 303 -7.15 11.30 5.99
C GLY A 303 -7.16 12.45 7.01
N GLU A 304 -7.59 12.18 8.24
CA GLU A 304 -7.53 13.14 9.36
C GLU A 304 -6.10 13.61 9.61
N PHE A 305 -5.13 12.68 9.59
CA PHE A 305 -3.71 13.02 9.70
C PHE A 305 -3.27 14.00 8.61
N LEU A 306 -3.61 13.71 7.34
CA LEU A 306 -3.27 14.60 6.24
C LEU A 306 -3.96 15.97 6.34
N ASP A 307 -5.20 16.03 6.82
CA ASP A 307 -5.93 17.28 7.06
C ASP A 307 -5.25 18.11 8.16
N GLU A 308 -4.84 17.47 9.26
CA GLU A 308 -4.12 18.14 10.34
C GLU A 308 -2.74 18.64 9.90
N VAL A 309 -1.98 17.84 9.15
CA VAL A 309 -0.69 18.27 8.57
C VAL A 309 -0.86 19.50 7.68
N ARG A 310 -1.89 19.52 6.82
CA ARG A 310 -2.17 20.67 5.94
C ARG A 310 -2.58 21.93 6.72
N SER A 311 -3.36 21.77 7.80
CA SER A 311 -3.82 22.91 8.60
C SER A 311 -2.73 23.51 9.50
N GLY A 312 -1.80 22.69 9.99
CA GLY A 312 -0.65 23.16 10.79
C GLY A 312 0.50 23.78 9.99
N ALA A 313 0.46 23.67 8.66
CA ALA A 313 1.43 24.30 7.75
C ALA A 313 1.04 25.74 7.33
N GLN A 314 -0.14 26.23 7.75
CA GLN A 314 -0.59 27.62 7.60
C GLN A 314 -0.27 28.44 8.85
#